data_AF-A0A7C5LIE3-F1
#
_entry.id   AF-A0A7C5LIE3-F1
#
_cell.length_a   1.000
_cell.length_b   1.000
_cell.length_c   1.000
_cell.angle_alpha   90.00
_cell.angle_beta   90.00
_cell.angle_gamma   90.00
#
_symmetry.space_group_name_H-M   'P 1'
#
loop_
_entity.id
_entity.type
_entity.pdbx_description
1 polymer ?
#
loop_
_entity_poly.entity_id
_entity_poly.type
_entity_poly.pdbx_seq_one_letter_code
_entity_poly.pdbx_strand_id
1 'polypeptide(L)'
;MRRQLSFFLVLAVVIILIVLGFFNISRKLSWREPYDGVIWEDSPSGLTAAKVDEDSPAYLSGIKSGDILFSINNTPVKNKIELAKMLWLIDRLEQKALYQVGRGGTILTPS
;
A
#
# COMPACT_ATOMS: atom_id res chain seq x y z
N MET A 1 31.49 -18.93 41.94
CA MET A 1 30.14 -18.38 41.67
C MET A 1 30.13 -17.22 40.66
N ARG A 2 30.92 -16.15 40.80
CA ARG A 2 30.86 -14.96 39.91
C ARG A 2 31.01 -15.26 38.39
N ARG A 3 31.93 -16.15 37.99
CA ARG A 3 32.13 -16.54 36.58
C ARG A 3 30.91 -17.21 35.93
N GLN A 4 30.14 -17.99 36.69
CA GLN A 4 28.94 -18.65 36.18
C GLN A 4 27.79 -17.65 35.97
N LEU A 5 27.64 -16.69 36.88
CA LEU A 5 26.63 -15.62 36.74
C LEU A 5 26.88 -14.74 35.50
N SER A 6 28.15 -14.40 35.23
CA SER A 6 28.53 -13.65 34.03
C SER A 6 28.20 -14.41 32.74
N PHE A 7 28.36 -15.74 32.72
CA PHE A 7 28.01 -16.57 31.57
C PHE A 7 26.50 -16.53 31.27
N PHE A 8 25.66 -16.72 32.29
CA PHE A 8 24.20 -16.66 32.11
C PHE A 8 23.70 -15.27 31.71
N LEU A 9 24.33 -14.19 32.20
CA LEU A 9 24.02 -12.83 31.76
C LEU A 9 24.34 -12.63 30.28
N VAL A 10 25.51 -13.07 29.82
CA VAL A 10 25.87 -12.99 28.39
C VAL A 10 24.89 -13.82 27.55
N LEU A 11 24.54 -15.03 27.99
CA LEU A 11 23.57 -15.87 27.29
C LEU A 11 22.19 -15.21 27.19
N ALA A 12 21.71 -14.60 28.28
CA ALA A 12 20.43 -13.88 28.28
C ALA A 12 20.45 -12.69 27.32
N VAL A 13 21.54 -11.92 27.28
CA VAL A 13 21.71 -10.81 26.33
C VAL A 13 21.72 -11.32 24.88
N VAL A 14 22.41 -12.43 24.59
CA VAL A 14 22.43 -13.04 23.25
C VAL A 14 21.02 -13.47 22.82
N ILE A 15 20.25 -14.10 23.71
CA ILE A 15 18.87 -14.50 23.42
C ILE A 15 17.99 -13.28 23.14
N ILE A 16 18.10 -12.22 23.96
CA ILE A 16 17.37 -10.97 23.75
C ILE A 16 17.69 -10.37 22.37
N LEU A 17 18.98 -10.32 22.00
CA LEU A 17 19.40 -9.80 20.70
C LEU A 17 18.89 -10.66 19.54
N ILE A 18 18.86 -11.99 19.68
CA ILE A 18 18.28 -12.89 18.67
C ILE A 18 16.78 -12.64 18.52
N VAL A 19 16.04 -12.50 19.63
CA VAL A 19 14.60 -12.21 19.60
C VAL A 19 14.34 -10.85 18.95
N LEU A 20 15.09 -9.82 19.32
CA LEU A 20 14.98 -8.49 18.71
C LEU A 20 15.33 -8.53 17.21
N GLY A 21 16.38 -9.27 16.83
CA GLY A 21 16.76 -9.47 15.44
C GLY A 21 15.68 -10.21 14.64
N PHE A 22 15.10 -11.26 15.22
CA PHE A 22 13.99 -12.00 14.62
C PHE A 22 12.76 -11.11 14.43
N PHE A 23 12.38 -10.31 15.43
CA PHE A 23 11.30 -9.34 15.31
C PHE A 23 11.60 -8.27 14.25
N ASN A 24 12.85 -7.79 14.16
CA ASN A 24 13.26 -6.82 13.15
C ASN A 24 13.15 -7.38 11.72
N ILE A 25 13.63 -8.61 11.50
CA ILE A 25 13.58 -9.28 10.20
C ILE A 25 12.15 -9.64 9.82
N SER A 26 11.38 -10.20 10.75
CA SER A 26 9.98 -10.58 10.51
C SER A 26 9.14 -9.39 10.07
N ARG A 27 9.36 -8.22 10.69
CA ARG A 27 8.71 -6.97 10.28
C ARG A 27 9.10 -6.52 8.88
N LYS A 28 10.34 -6.77 8.45
CA LYS A 28 10.83 -6.36 7.12
C LYS A 28 10.38 -7.32 6.02
N LEU A 29 10.23 -8.60 6.33
CA LEU A 29 9.75 -9.62 5.41
C LEU A 29 8.27 -9.44 5.03
N SER A 30 7.48 -8.79 5.87
CA SER A 30 6.06 -8.54 5.60
C SER A 30 5.79 -7.24 4.82
N TRP A 31 6.81 -6.44 4.48
CA TRP A 31 6.60 -5.22 3.69
C TRP A 31 6.11 -5.59 2.30
N ARG A 32 4.89 -5.15 1.98
CA ARG A 32 4.32 -5.18 0.64
C ARG A 32 4.01 -3.74 0.26
N GLU A 33 4.34 -3.37 -0.97
CA GLU A 33 3.95 -2.06 -1.47
C GLU A 33 2.42 -2.02 -1.60
N PRO A 34 1.75 -0.96 -1.10
CA PRO A 34 0.31 -0.79 -1.27
C PRO A 34 -0.04 -0.80 -2.75
N TYR A 35 -0.86 -1.77 -3.16
CA TYR A 35 -1.26 -1.97 -4.55
C TYR A 35 -2.78 -2.12 -4.62
N ASP A 36 -3.41 -1.30 -5.44
CA ASP A 36 -4.86 -1.27 -5.61
C ASP A 36 -5.38 -2.23 -6.69
N GLY A 37 -4.48 -2.84 -7.47
CA GLY A 37 -4.85 -3.74 -8.57
C GLY A 37 -4.94 -3.08 -9.93
N VAL A 38 -4.54 -1.81 -10.07
CA VAL A 38 -4.67 -1.07 -11.32
C VAL A 38 -3.30 -0.66 -11.83
N ILE A 39 -3.07 -0.94 -13.12
CA ILE A 39 -1.97 -0.34 -13.87
C ILE A 39 -2.44 1.02 -14.36
N TRP A 40 -2.01 2.07 -13.67
CA TRP A 40 -2.29 3.46 -14.04
C TRP A 40 -1.26 4.00 -15.04
N GLU A 41 -1.72 4.67 -16.07
CA GLU A 41 -0.90 5.30 -17.12
C GLU A 41 -1.24 6.77 -17.29
N ASP A 42 -0.22 7.60 -17.49
CA ASP A 42 -0.41 9.01 -17.82
C ASP A 42 -0.91 9.11 -19.26
N SER A 43 -2.07 9.74 -19.43
CA SER A 43 -2.69 10.00 -20.73
C SER A 43 -2.99 11.50 -20.89
N PRO A 44 -3.25 12.00 -22.11
CA PRO A 44 -3.62 13.40 -22.32
C PRO A 44 -4.86 13.85 -21.52
N SER A 45 -5.74 12.90 -21.20
CA SER A 45 -6.97 13.11 -20.42
C SER A 45 -6.78 12.98 -18.90
N GLY A 46 -5.59 12.63 -18.42
CA GLY A 46 -5.29 12.39 -17.01
C GLY A 46 -4.74 10.98 -16.76
N LEU A 47 -4.74 10.57 -15.50
CA LEU A 47 -4.24 9.25 -15.11
C LEU A 47 -5.30 8.18 -15.39
N THR A 48 -5.04 7.28 -16.34
CA THR A 48 -6.03 6.34 -16.87
C THR A 48 -5.70 4.90 -16.45
N ALA A 49 -6.72 4.12 -16.12
CA ALA A 49 -6.61 2.71 -15.81
C ALA A 49 -6.33 1.91 -17.09
N ALA A 50 -5.06 1.59 -17.36
CA ALA A 50 -4.68 0.79 -18.52
C ALA A 50 -5.14 -0.66 -18.35
N LYS A 51 -4.95 -1.23 -17.15
CA LYS A 51 -5.36 -2.60 -16.80
C LYS A 51 -5.87 -2.63 -15.37
N VAL A 52 -6.88 -3.45 -15.13
CA VAL A 52 -7.37 -3.77 -13.78
C VAL A 52 -7.26 -5.27 -13.61
N ASP A 53 -6.56 -5.72 -12.57
CA ASP A 53 -6.42 -7.14 -12.27
C ASP A 53 -7.73 -7.70 -11.72
N GLU A 54 -8.13 -8.89 -12.17
CA GLU A 54 -9.33 -9.57 -11.67
C GLU A 54 -9.21 -9.86 -10.17
N ASP A 55 -10.34 -9.81 -9.46
CA ASP A 55 -10.45 -9.98 -8.00
C ASP A 55 -9.61 -9.01 -7.15
N SER A 56 -9.00 -8.00 -7.75
CA SER A 56 -8.29 -6.94 -7.04
C SER A 56 -9.24 -5.99 -6.29
N PRO A 57 -8.75 -5.24 -5.28
CA PRO A 57 -9.57 -4.25 -4.58
C PRO A 57 -10.26 -3.26 -5.54
N ALA A 58 -9.55 -2.76 -6.54
CA ALA A 58 -10.11 -1.88 -7.57
C ALA A 58 -11.17 -2.57 -8.42
N TYR A 59 -10.94 -3.82 -8.85
CA TYR A 59 -11.93 -4.60 -9.60
C TYR A 59 -13.22 -4.79 -8.81
N LEU A 60 -13.09 -5.19 -7.54
CA LEU A 60 -14.23 -5.41 -6.65
C LEU A 60 -15.01 -4.12 -6.35
N SER A 61 -14.34 -2.96 -6.40
CA SER A 61 -14.99 -1.65 -6.30
C SER A 61 -15.70 -1.23 -7.61
N GLY A 62 -15.41 -1.89 -8.74
CA GLY A 62 -16.02 -1.63 -10.04
C GLY A 62 -15.23 -0.70 -10.96
N ILE A 63 -13.96 -0.43 -10.64
CA ILE A 63 -13.01 0.23 -11.55
C ILE A 63 -12.77 -0.68 -12.75
N LYS A 64 -12.70 -0.10 -13.94
CA LYS A 64 -12.47 -0.81 -15.20
C LYS A 64 -11.37 -0.16 -16.01
N SER A 65 -10.81 -0.91 -16.96
CA SER A 65 -9.90 -0.35 -17.95
C SER A 65 -10.59 0.80 -18.70
N GLY A 66 -9.84 1.88 -18.92
CA GLY A 66 -10.29 3.12 -19.53
C GLY A 66 -10.84 4.17 -18.55
N ASP A 67 -11.00 3.83 -17.26
CA ASP A 67 -11.39 4.81 -16.25
C ASP A 67 -10.30 5.85 -16.03
N ILE A 68 -10.68 7.13 -15.93
CA ILE A 68 -9.75 8.23 -15.67
C ILE A 68 -9.84 8.62 -14.19
N LEU A 69 -8.75 8.54 -13.44
CA LEU A 69 -8.69 8.98 -12.05
C LEU A 69 -8.71 10.49 -11.94
N PHE A 70 -9.60 11.02 -11.10
CA PHE A 70 -9.65 12.43 -10.74
C PHE A 70 -9.19 12.68 -9.31
N SER A 71 -9.67 11.88 -8.35
CA SER A 71 -9.36 12.07 -6.93
C SER A 71 -9.39 10.75 -6.17
N ILE A 72 -8.68 10.73 -5.05
CA ILE A 72 -8.78 9.69 -4.02
C ILE A 72 -9.06 10.39 -2.70
N ASN A 73 -10.09 9.96 -1.96
CA ASN A 73 -10.52 10.58 -0.70
C ASN A 73 -10.68 12.10 -0.83
N ASN A 74 -11.39 12.53 -1.88
CA ASN A 74 -11.64 13.95 -2.22
C ASN A 74 -10.38 14.80 -2.49
N THR A 75 -9.21 14.17 -2.60
CA THR A 75 -7.96 14.86 -2.90
C THR A 75 -7.58 14.59 -4.36
N PRO A 76 -7.41 15.63 -5.20
CA PRO A 76 -7.05 15.46 -6.60
C PRO A 76 -5.74 14.69 -6.78
N VAL A 77 -5.70 13.79 -7.76
CA VAL A 77 -4.51 13.01 -8.12
C VAL A 77 -4.25 13.20 -9.61
N LYS A 78 -3.09 13.76 -9.96
CA LYS A 78 -2.78 14.15 -11.34
C LYS A 78 -1.76 13.27 -12.03
N ASN A 79 -0.97 12.51 -11.27
CA ASN A 79 0.14 11.73 -11.78
C ASN A 79 0.41 10.52 -10.88
N LYS A 80 1.23 9.58 -11.36
CA LYS A 80 1.60 8.35 -10.63
C LYS A 80 2.29 8.61 -9.29
N ILE A 81 3.03 9.70 -9.16
CA ILE A 81 3.74 10.04 -7.91
C ILE A 81 2.74 10.41 -6.81
N GLU A 82 1.74 11.22 -7.15
CA GLU A 82 0.64 11.56 -6.23
C GLU A 82 -0.18 10.34 -5.87
N LEU A 83 -0.53 9.50 -6.86
CA LEU A 83 -1.22 8.22 -6.62
C LEU A 83 -0.46 7.37 -5.61
N ALA A 84 0.83 7.11 -5.85
CA ALA A 84 1.65 6.30 -4.97
C ALA A 84 1.69 6.86 -3.54
N LYS A 85 1.85 8.18 -3.39
CA LYS A 85 1.80 8.85 -2.08
C LYS A 85 0.47 8.62 -1.37
N MET A 86 -0.65 8.67 -2.10
CA MET A 86 -1.97 8.47 -1.52
C MET A 86 -2.20 7.02 -1.11
N LEU A 87 -1.78 6.05 -1.92
CA LEU A 87 -1.85 4.63 -1.55
C LEU A 87 -1.05 4.33 -0.29
N TRP A 88 0.17 4.87 -0.17
CA TRP A 88 0.97 4.76 1.05
C TRP A 88 0.33 5.40 2.26
N LEU A 89 -0.31 6.56 2.10
CA LEU A 89 -1.00 7.24 3.19
C LEU A 89 -2.21 6.43 3.66
N ILE A 90 -3.00 5.91 2.73
CA ILE A 90 -4.22 5.14 3.00
C ILE A 90 -3.90 3.82 3.70
N ASP A 91 -2.88 3.09 3.22
CA ASP A 91 -2.39 1.86 3.84
C ASP A 91 -1.89 2.09 5.26
N ARG A 92 -1.06 3.13 5.47
CA ARG A 92 -0.54 3.50 6.80
C ARG A 92 -1.66 3.87 7.78
N LEU A 93 -2.74 4.48 7.29
CA LEU A 93 -3.90 4.87 8.10
C LEU A 93 -4.94 3.75 8.23
N GLU A 94 -4.73 2.60 7.61
CA GLU A 94 -5.68 1.47 7.54
C GLU A 94 -7.07 1.92 7.03
N GLN A 95 -7.09 2.86 6.09
CA GLN A 95 -8.32 3.42 5.52
C GLN A 95 -8.69 2.74 4.20
N LYS A 96 -9.96 2.85 3.80
CA LYS A 96 -10.38 2.51 2.44
C LYS A 96 -10.11 3.68 1.51
N ALA A 97 -9.68 3.39 0.28
CA ALA A 97 -9.55 4.39 -0.77
C ALA A 97 -10.92 4.63 -1.44
N LEU A 98 -11.37 5.88 -1.43
CA LEU A 98 -12.56 6.33 -2.14
C LEU A 98 -12.12 6.99 -3.45
N TYR A 99 -12.20 6.23 -4.53
CA TYR A 99 -11.82 6.72 -5.85
C TYR A 99 -12.94 7.56 -6.46
N GLN A 100 -12.55 8.58 -7.20
CA GLN A 100 -13.43 9.31 -8.11
C GLN A 100 -12.86 9.16 -9.51
N VAL A 101 -13.55 8.41 -10.35
CA VAL A 101 -13.09 8.10 -11.71
C VAL A 101 -14.07 8.60 -12.76
N GLY A 102 -13.63 8.84 -13.98
CA GLY A 102 -14.47 9.17 -15.13
C GLY A 102 -14.58 8.01 -16.10
N ARG A 103 -15.80 7.68 -16.53
CA ARG A 103 -16.07 6.69 -17.57
C ARG A 103 -17.06 7.26 -18.58
N GLY A 104 -16.66 7.35 -19.86
CA GLY A 104 -17.55 7.83 -20.93
C GLY A 104 -18.17 9.20 -20.68
N GLY A 105 -17.46 10.11 -20.00
CA GLY A 105 -17.94 11.45 -19.65
C GLY A 105 -18.76 11.56 -18.36
N THR A 106 -19.02 10.45 -17.65
CA THR A 106 -19.68 10.46 -16.34
C THR A 106 -18.67 10.23 -15.22
N ILE A 107 -18.76 11.01 -14.14
CA ILE A 107 -17.97 10.78 -12.93
C ILE A 107 -18.64 9.65 -12.13
N LEU A 108 -17.88 8.59 -11.86
CA LEU A 108 -18.25 7.46 -11.04
C LEU A 108 -17.50 7.50 -9.72
N THR A 109 -18.22 7.26 -8.64
CA THR A 109 -17.67 6.88 -7.34
C THR A 109 -17.97 5.40 -7.15
N PRO A 110 -16.96 4.51 -7.29
CA PRO A 110 -17.14 3.10 -7.03
C PRO A 110 -17.57 2.89 -5.55
N SER A 111 -18.42 1.89 -5.32
CA SER A 111 -19.08 1.62 -4.02
C SER A 111 -18.15 0.98 -3.00
#